data_AF-A0A170QXQ4-F1
#
_entry.id   AF-A0A170QXQ4-F1
#
_cell.length_a   1.000
_cell.length_b   1.000
_cell.length_c   1.000
_cell.angle_alpha   90.00
_cell.angle_beta   90.00
_cell.angle_gamma   90.00
#
_symmetry.space_group_name_H-M   'P 1'
#
loop_
_entity.id
_entity.type
_entity.pdbx_description
1 polymer ?
#
loop_
_entity_poly.entity_id
_entity_poly.type
_entity_poly.pdbx_seq_one_letter_code
_entity_poly.pdbx_strand_id
1 'polypeptide(L)'
;MLDADEAYYKEHGEPLFSSHMIDLSEEDHASNIATTKKYFERAAKMNQWLEMEIGITGGEEDGVDNSGVDSSRLYTQPEDIFEVYKALSSVSPNFSIAAAFGNVHGVYKPGNVKLRPELLGNHQEYAKKQLNNGKEFPLYLVFHGGSGSSQEEFNTAIERGVVKVNIDTDTQYAYLIGIRDYVLKKKDYIMSQVGNPDGEDKPNKKYFDPRVWVREGEKTMSARIKESLEIFHTVNQI
;
A
#
# COMPACT_ATOMS: atom_id res chain seq x y z
N MET A 1 -16.94 9.64 0.18
CA MET A 1 -15.69 10.02 -0.50
C MET A 1 -15.96 10.57 -1.90
N LEU A 2 -16.51 9.78 -2.84
CA LEU A 2 -16.76 10.26 -4.21
C LEU A 2 -17.62 11.53 -4.32
N ASP A 3 -18.63 11.71 -3.47
CA ASP A 3 -19.46 12.92 -3.52
C ASP A 3 -18.64 14.20 -3.25
N ALA A 4 -17.58 14.11 -2.44
CA ALA A 4 -16.67 15.22 -2.19
C ALA A 4 -15.72 15.46 -3.38
N ASP A 5 -15.24 14.39 -4.02
CA ASP A 5 -14.49 14.51 -5.28
C ASP A 5 -15.34 15.14 -6.38
N GLU A 6 -16.60 14.72 -6.53
CA GLU A 6 -17.52 15.25 -7.54
C GLU A 6 -17.81 16.75 -7.31
N ALA A 7 -18.00 17.15 -6.06
CA ALA A 7 -18.16 18.56 -5.69
C ALA A 7 -16.90 19.37 -6.01
N TYR A 8 -15.73 18.88 -5.62
CA TYR A 8 -14.45 19.56 -5.86
C TYR A 8 -14.10 19.62 -7.36
N TYR A 9 -14.33 18.54 -8.11
CA TYR A 9 -14.12 18.48 -9.56
C TYR A 9 -14.96 19.51 -10.30
N LYS A 10 -16.20 19.72 -9.88
CA LYS A 10 -17.09 20.73 -10.48
C LYS A 10 -16.56 22.16 -10.32
N GLU A 11 -15.86 22.45 -9.22
CA GLU A 11 -15.35 23.78 -8.92
C GLU A 11 -13.92 24.00 -9.44
N HIS A 12 -13.10 22.95 -9.47
CA HIS A 12 -11.66 23.05 -9.69
C HIS A 12 -11.14 22.33 -10.95
N GLY A 13 -11.95 21.47 -11.59
CA GLY A 13 -11.55 20.71 -12.78
C GLY A 13 -10.67 19.48 -12.50
N GLU A 14 -10.41 19.17 -11.23
CA GLU A 14 -9.69 17.98 -10.75
C GLU A 14 -10.35 17.45 -9.47
N PRO A 15 -10.28 16.13 -9.17
CA PRO A 15 -10.81 15.57 -7.92
C PRO A 15 -9.88 15.89 -6.73
N LEU A 16 -10.36 15.68 -5.49
CA LEU A 16 -9.51 15.80 -4.29
C LEU A 16 -8.46 14.69 -4.24
N PHE A 17 -8.82 13.49 -4.68
CA PHE A 17 -7.95 12.32 -4.68
C PHE A 17 -7.60 11.89 -6.11
N SER A 18 -6.34 11.54 -6.35
CA SER A 18 -5.90 10.99 -7.65
C SER A 18 -6.45 9.59 -7.90
N SER A 19 -6.60 8.79 -6.85
CA SER A 19 -7.13 7.43 -6.92
C SER A 19 -7.92 7.05 -5.67
N HIS A 20 -8.81 6.07 -5.82
CA HIS A 20 -9.43 5.32 -4.71
C HIS A 20 -9.16 3.84 -4.88
N MET A 21 -9.27 3.08 -3.80
CA MET A 21 -9.22 1.61 -3.81
C MET A 21 -10.56 1.03 -3.38
N ILE A 22 -10.95 -0.08 -4.03
CA ILE A 22 -12.04 -0.94 -3.57
C ILE A 22 -11.45 -2.32 -3.29
N ASP A 23 -11.48 -2.69 -2.02
CA ASP A 23 -11.25 -4.06 -1.59
C ASP A 23 -12.59 -4.70 -1.22
N LEU A 24 -12.99 -5.67 -2.05
CA LEU A 24 -14.10 -6.59 -1.80
C LEU A 24 -13.61 -8.02 -2.04
N SER A 25 -12.35 -8.29 -1.72
CA SER A 25 -11.67 -9.58 -1.93
C SER A 25 -12.34 -10.76 -1.22
N GLU A 26 -13.03 -10.49 -0.11
CA GLU A 26 -13.78 -11.48 0.65
C GLU A 26 -15.12 -11.86 0.01
N GLU A 27 -15.64 -11.01 -0.88
CA GLU A 27 -16.88 -11.24 -1.61
C GLU A 27 -16.65 -12.16 -2.82
N ASP A 28 -17.74 -12.74 -3.33
CA ASP A 28 -17.71 -13.50 -4.58
C ASP A 28 -17.13 -12.66 -5.72
N HIS A 29 -16.20 -13.22 -6.51
CA HIS A 29 -15.49 -12.49 -7.57
C HIS A 29 -16.43 -11.70 -8.50
N ALA A 30 -17.57 -12.29 -8.89
CA ALA A 30 -18.55 -11.64 -9.74
C ALA A 30 -19.21 -10.42 -9.09
N SER A 31 -19.49 -10.49 -7.78
CA SER A 31 -20.07 -9.39 -6.99
C SER A 31 -19.06 -8.26 -6.82
N ASN A 32 -17.81 -8.60 -6.48
CA ASN A 32 -16.71 -7.66 -6.37
C ASN A 32 -16.52 -6.90 -7.71
N ILE A 33 -16.34 -7.60 -8.82
CA ILE A 33 -16.16 -6.99 -10.15
C ILE A 33 -17.35 -6.08 -10.52
N ALA A 34 -18.58 -6.54 -10.32
CA ALA A 34 -19.78 -5.77 -10.67
C ALA A 34 -19.89 -4.48 -9.84
N THR A 35 -19.64 -4.57 -8.53
CA THR A 35 -19.71 -3.43 -7.63
C THR A 35 -18.59 -2.43 -7.91
N THR A 36 -17.36 -2.92 -8.08
CA THR A 36 -16.19 -2.11 -8.43
C THR A 36 -16.40 -1.38 -9.76
N LYS A 37 -16.94 -2.07 -10.78
CA LYS A 37 -17.26 -1.43 -12.07
C LYS A 37 -18.25 -0.26 -11.91
N LYS A 38 -19.29 -0.42 -11.09
CA LYS A 38 -20.28 0.65 -10.84
C LYS A 38 -19.64 1.89 -10.19
N TYR A 39 -18.70 1.70 -9.27
CA TYR A 39 -17.92 2.80 -8.71
C TYR A 39 -16.97 3.41 -9.74
N PHE A 40 -16.34 2.57 -10.57
CA PHE A 40 -15.43 3.04 -11.61
C PHE A 40 -16.14 3.92 -12.66
N GLU A 41 -17.38 3.59 -13.02
CA GLU A 41 -18.21 4.41 -13.90
C GLU A 41 -18.47 5.83 -13.35
N ARG A 42 -18.43 6.02 -12.03
CA ARG A 42 -18.47 7.36 -11.41
C ARG A 42 -17.09 8.01 -11.43
N ALA A 43 -16.06 7.32 -10.94
CA ALA A 43 -14.69 7.83 -10.84
C ALA A 43 -14.11 8.25 -12.20
N ALA A 44 -14.38 7.47 -13.26
CA ALA A 44 -13.89 7.74 -14.61
C ALA A 44 -14.39 9.07 -15.20
N LYS A 45 -15.55 9.57 -14.77
CA LYS A 45 -16.07 10.89 -15.19
C LYS A 45 -15.21 12.05 -14.70
N MET A 46 -14.37 11.81 -13.70
CA MET A 46 -13.45 12.77 -13.11
C MET A 46 -11.99 12.46 -13.48
N ASN A 47 -11.75 11.56 -14.44
CA ASN A 47 -10.43 11.02 -14.81
C ASN A 47 -9.68 10.36 -13.63
N GLN A 48 -10.38 9.99 -12.57
CA GLN A 48 -9.79 9.41 -11.36
C GLN A 48 -9.38 7.96 -11.61
N TRP A 49 -8.28 7.54 -10.99
CA TRP A 49 -7.79 6.16 -11.06
C TRP A 49 -8.51 5.27 -10.04
N LEU A 50 -8.75 4.00 -10.37
CA LEU A 50 -9.32 3.04 -9.43
C LEU A 50 -8.41 1.82 -9.24
N GLU A 51 -8.06 1.54 -8.00
CA GLU A 51 -7.39 0.29 -7.60
C GLU A 51 -8.44 -0.72 -7.15
N MET A 52 -8.34 -1.96 -7.61
CA MET A 52 -9.22 -3.06 -7.21
C MET A 52 -8.40 -4.21 -6.65
N GLU A 53 -8.86 -4.81 -5.55
CA GLU A 53 -8.30 -6.08 -5.05
C GLU A 53 -9.15 -7.28 -5.44
N ILE A 54 -8.49 -8.38 -5.79
CA ILE A 54 -9.12 -9.65 -6.13
C ILE A 54 -8.28 -10.83 -5.65
N GLY A 55 -8.95 -11.80 -5.03
CA GLY A 55 -8.31 -12.86 -4.24
C GLY A 55 -8.00 -12.39 -2.81
N ILE A 56 -7.72 -13.32 -1.91
CA ILE A 56 -7.62 -13.02 -0.47
C ILE A 56 -6.16 -12.83 -0.08
N THR A 57 -5.83 -11.69 0.53
CA THR A 57 -4.57 -11.46 1.21
C THR A 57 -4.58 -12.09 2.61
N GLY A 58 -3.43 -12.62 3.05
CA GLY A 58 -3.33 -13.19 4.40
C GLY A 58 -3.07 -12.12 5.47
N GLY A 59 -3.15 -12.49 6.75
CA GLY A 59 -2.76 -11.62 7.86
C GLY A 59 -3.91 -10.79 8.41
N GLU A 60 -3.59 -9.66 9.06
CA GLU A 60 -4.59 -8.80 9.72
C GLU A 60 -4.47 -7.37 9.19
N GLU A 61 -5.57 -6.84 8.67
CA GLU A 61 -5.72 -5.44 8.26
C GLU A 61 -7.06 -4.91 8.76
N ASP A 62 -7.08 -3.68 9.28
CA ASP A 62 -8.29 -2.99 9.75
C ASP A 62 -9.19 -3.80 10.71
N GLY A 63 -8.60 -4.75 11.46
CA GLY A 63 -9.29 -5.62 12.43
C GLY A 63 -9.92 -6.88 11.82
N VAL A 64 -9.61 -7.20 10.56
CA VAL A 64 -10.01 -8.42 9.86
C VAL A 64 -8.81 -9.35 9.76
N ASP A 65 -8.92 -10.58 10.27
CA ASP A 65 -7.83 -11.57 10.34
C ASP A 65 -8.07 -12.75 9.38
N ASN A 66 -7.28 -12.77 8.31
CA ASN A 66 -7.22 -13.80 7.27
C ASN A 66 -6.09 -14.83 7.48
N SER A 67 -5.43 -14.85 8.65
CA SER A 67 -4.34 -15.78 8.96
C SER A 67 -4.75 -17.27 8.97
N GLY A 68 -6.05 -17.55 9.12
CA GLY A 68 -6.61 -18.91 9.13
C GLY A 68 -7.15 -19.42 7.78
N VAL A 69 -7.05 -18.63 6.70
CA VAL A 69 -7.61 -18.98 5.39
C VAL A 69 -6.76 -20.06 4.69
N ASP A 70 -7.42 -20.96 3.94
CA ASP A 70 -6.75 -22.00 3.16
C ASP A 70 -5.75 -21.40 2.16
N SER A 71 -4.52 -21.91 2.16
CA SER A 71 -3.43 -21.37 1.34
C SER A 71 -3.69 -21.39 -0.17
N SER A 72 -4.61 -22.22 -0.67
CA SER A 72 -5.00 -22.22 -2.08
C SER A 72 -5.81 -20.97 -2.48
N ARG A 73 -6.47 -20.31 -1.53
CA ARG A 73 -7.22 -19.05 -1.76
C ARG A 73 -6.33 -17.81 -1.75
N LEU A 74 -5.06 -17.95 -1.36
CA LEU A 74 -4.09 -16.86 -1.25
C LEU A 74 -3.33 -16.58 -2.57
N TYR A 75 -3.70 -17.28 -3.64
CA TYR A 75 -3.12 -17.11 -4.97
C TYR A 75 -4.22 -16.94 -6.02
N THR A 76 -4.38 -15.71 -6.50
CA THR A 76 -5.31 -15.37 -7.57
C THR A 76 -4.91 -16.06 -8.87
N GLN A 77 -5.87 -16.46 -9.70
CA GLN A 77 -5.59 -17.08 -11.00
C GLN A 77 -5.53 -16.03 -12.13
N PRO A 78 -4.73 -16.25 -13.19
CA PRO A 78 -4.67 -15.34 -14.35
C PRO A 78 -6.02 -15.03 -15.00
N GLU A 79 -6.94 -16.00 -15.00
CA GLU A 79 -8.29 -15.85 -15.50
C GLU A 79 -9.09 -14.81 -14.69
N ASP A 80 -8.99 -14.85 -13.35
CA ASP A 80 -9.67 -13.89 -12.47
C ASP A 80 -9.19 -12.45 -12.73
N ILE A 81 -7.87 -12.27 -12.84
CA ILE A 81 -7.25 -10.98 -13.18
C ILE A 81 -7.73 -10.48 -14.54
N PHE A 82 -7.88 -11.38 -15.52
CA PHE A 82 -8.35 -10.99 -16.84
C PHE A 82 -9.84 -10.67 -16.87
N GLU A 83 -10.69 -11.31 -16.06
CA GLU A 83 -12.09 -10.92 -15.90
C GLU A 83 -12.22 -9.51 -15.33
N VAL A 84 -11.41 -9.16 -14.32
CA VAL A 84 -11.30 -7.78 -13.81
C VAL A 84 -10.92 -6.82 -14.93
N TYR A 85 -9.85 -7.13 -15.67
CA TYR A 85 -9.38 -6.29 -16.77
C TYR A 85 -10.49 -6.05 -17.80
N LYS A 86 -11.18 -7.10 -18.27
CA LYS A 86 -12.27 -6.97 -19.26
C LYS A 86 -13.39 -6.08 -18.75
N ALA A 87 -13.78 -6.25 -17.48
CA ALA A 87 -14.86 -5.48 -16.89
C ALA A 87 -14.50 -3.99 -16.77
N LEU A 88 -13.32 -3.68 -16.21
CA LEU A 88 -12.92 -2.31 -15.91
C LEU A 88 -12.41 -1.55 -17.15
N SER A 89 -11.67 -2.20 -18.04
CA SER A 89 -11.20 -1.57 -19.29
C SER A 89 -12.33 -1.11 -20.22
N SER A 90 -13.53 -1.68 -20.08
CA SER A 90 -14.74 -1.21 -20.77
C SER A 90 -15.22 0.18 -20.33
N VAL A 91 -14.76 0.65 -19.16
CA VAL A 91 -15.11 1.95 -18.57
C VAL A 91 -14.00 2.98 -18.85
N SER A 92 -12.76 2.65 -18.48
CA SER A 92 -11.59 3.52 -18.62
C SER A 92 -10.29 2.71 -18.48
N PRO A 93 -9.15 3.15 -19.05
CA PRO A 93 -7.84 2.50 -18.83
C PRO A 93 -7.22 2.81 -17.46
N ASN A 94 -7.78 3.75 -16.68
CA ASN A 94 -7.17 4.24 -15.44
C ASN A 94 -7.51 3.35 -14.23
N PHE A 95 -7.03 2.11 -14.25
CA PHE A 95 -7.19 1.20 -13.13
C PHE A 95 -5.96 0.32 -12.91
N SER A 96 -5.80 -0.14 -11.67
CA SER A 96 -4.78 -1.09 -11.25
C SER A 96 -5.40 -2.23 -10.46
N ILE A 97 -4.70 -3.37 -10.44
CA ILE A 97 -5.20 -4.60 -9.81
C ILE A 97 -4.20 -5.04 -8.75
N ALA A 98 -4.66 -5.16 -7.51
CA ALA A 98 -3.99 -5.88 -6.45
C ALA A 98 -4.41 -7.36 -6.54
N ALA A 99 -3.42 -8.23 -6.74
CA ALA A 99 -3.63 -9.68 -6.78
C ALA A 99 -3.12 -10.29 -5.48
N ALA A 100 -3.74 -11.38 -5.03
CA ALA A 100 -3.16 -12.23 -4.01
C ALA A 100 -2.10 -13.14 -4.64
N PHE A 101 -0.86 -13.02 -4.22
CA PHE A 101 0.25 -13.90 -4.65
C PHE A 101 1.06 -14.40 -3.44
N GLY A 102 0.36 -14.67 -2.35
CA GLY A 102 0.94 -15.06 -1.06
C GLY A 102 1.44 -13.88 -0.22
N ASN A 103 1.01 -12.65 -0.56
CA ASN A 103 1.27 -11.45 0.21
C ASN A 103 0.34 -11.36 1.44
N VAL A 104 0.86 -10.77 2.50
CA VAL A 104 0.25 -10.75 3.84
C VAL A 104 0.36 -9.34 4.42
N HIS A 105 -0.71 -8.81 4.98
CA HIS A 105 -0.69 -7.51 5.66
C HIS A 105 -0.10 -7.64 7.06
N GLY A 106 0.82 -6.74 7.43
CA GLY A 106 1.52 -6.72 8.72
C GLY A 106 2.94 -7.31 8.70
N VAL A 107 3.53 -7.56 9.88
CA VAL A 107 4.85 -8.21 10.03
C VAL A 107 4.65 -9.57 10.69
N TYR A 108 4.75 -10.63 9.89
CA TYR A 108 4.56 -12.01 10.34
C TYR A 108 5.89 -12.77 10.36
N LYS A 109 6.00 -13.76 11.25
CA LYS A 109 7.14 -14.69 11.22
C LYS A 109 7.13 -15.43 9.88
N PRO A 110 8.30 -15.63 9.24
CA PRO A 110 8.39 -16.44 8.03
C PRO A 110 7.76 -17.82 8.25
N GLY A 111 6.76 -18.21 7.44
CA GLY A 111 6.31 -19.61 7.43
C GLY A 111 4.83 -19.90 7.09
N ASN A 112 3.89 -18.97 7.27
CA ASN A 112 2.47 -19.31 7.08
C ASN A 112 2.02 -19.24 5.61
N VAL A 113 2.55 -18.29 4.85
CA VAL A 113 2.25 -18.07 3.43
C VAL A 113 3.56 -17.68 2.75
N LYS A 114 3.84 -18.25 1.58
CA LYS A 114 5.06 -17.95 0.84
C LYS A 114 4.73 -17.00 -0.30
N LEU A 115 5.33 -15.83 -0.28
CA LEU A 115 5.23 -14.88 -1.37
C LEU A 115 5.74 -15.53 -2.67
N ARG A 116 4.97 -15.35 -3.75
CA ARG A 116 5.26 -15.90 -5.07
C ARG A 116 5.17 -14.83 -6.16
N PRO A 117 6.08 -13.84 -6.19
CA PRO A 117 6.03 -12.73 -7.15
C PRO A 117 6.09 -13.18 -8.61
N GLU A 118 6.62 -14.38 -8.88
CA GLU A 118 6.65 -14.94 -10.23
C GLU A 118 5.26 -15.16 -10.83
N LEU A 119 4.23 -15.32 -10.00
CA LEU A 119 2.84 -15.45 -10.46
C LEU A 119 2.32 -14.22 -11.20
N LEU A 120 2.82 -13.04 -10.86
CA LEU A 120 2.45 -11.79 -11.51
C LEU A 120 2.80 -11.81 -13.01
N GLY A 121 3.90 -12.51 -13.36
CA GLY A 121 4.27 -12.75 -14.75
C GLY A 121 3.23 -13.56 -15.52
N ASN A 122 2.65 -14.57 -14.87
CA ASN A 122 1.59 -15.39 -15.48
C ASN A 122 0.34 -14.55 -15.81
N HIS A 123 -0.01 -13.60 -14.95
CA HIS A 123 -1.13 -12.68 -15.19
C HIS A 123 -0.86 -11.78 -16.40
N GLN A 124 0.34 -11.19 -16.49
CA GLN A 124 0.74 -10.37 -17.63
C GLN A 124 0.75 -11.17 -18.93
N GLU A 125 1.36 -12.36 -18.93
CA GLU A 125 1.40 -13.24 -20.10
C GLU A 125 0.02 -13.67 -20.57
N TYR A 126 -0.86 -14.04 -19.64
CA TYR A 126 -2.23 -14.41 -19.96
C TYR A 126 -2.97 -13.24 -20.61
N ALA A 127 -2.98 -12.07 -19.96
CA ALA A 127 -3.61 -10.88 -20.51
C ALA A 127 -3.01 -10.49 -21.88
N LYS A 128 -1.70 -10.59 -22.05
CA LYS A 128 -1.02 -10.31 -23.32
C LYS A 128 -1.50 -11.24 -24.44
N LYS A 129 -1.64 -12.54 -24.17
CA LYS A 129 -2.17 -13.53 -25.13
C LYS A 129 -3.61 -13.23 -25.51
N GLN A 130 -4.46 -12.89 -24.54
CA GLN A 130 -5.88 -12.60 -24.78
C GLN A 130 -6.08 -11.29 -25.57
N LEU A 131 -5.28 -10.26 -25.29
CA LEU A 131 -5.43 -8.95 -25.92
C LEU A 131 -4.77 -8.86 -27.29
N ASN A 132 -3.70 -9.63 -27.52
CA ASN A 132 -2.97 -9.70 -28.79
C ASN A 132 -2.64 -8.30 -29.39
N ASN A 133 -2.29 -7.34 -28.53
CA ASN A 133 -2.12 -5.92 -28.90
C ASN A 133 -0.65 -5.43 -28.85
N GLY A 134 0.30 -6.35 -28.63
CA GLY A 134 1.73 -6.05 -28.58
C GLY A 134 2.23 -5.36 -27.30
N LYS A 135 1.36 -5.04 -26.33
CA LYS A 135 1.80 -4.48 -25.04
C LYS A 135 2.59 -5.52 -24.25
N GLU A 136 3.73 -5.11 -23.71
CA GLU A 136 4.57 -5.97 -22.87
C GLU A 136 3.91 -6.23 -21.52
N PHE A 137 3.46 -5.16 -20.86
CA PHE A 137 2.73 -5.19 -19.60
C PHE A 137 1.32 -4.58 -19.80
N PRO A 138 0.32 -5.38 -20.18
CA PRO A 138 -1.05 -4.89 -20.35
C PRO A 138 -1.77 -4.53 -19.05
N LEU A 139 -1.26 -4.96 -17.89
CA LEU A 139 -1.85 -4.75 -16.57
C LEU A 139 -0.98 -3.82 -15.71
N TYR A 140 -1.62 -2.94 -14.96
CA TYR A 140 -0.99 -2.21 -13.85
C TYR A 140 -1.22 -3.00 -12.56
N LEU A 141 -0.16 -3.59 -12.01
CA LEU A 141 -0.26 -4.43 -10.82
C LEU A 141 0.20 -3.68 -9.56
N VAL A 142 -0.39 -4.04 -8.42
CA VAL A 142 -0.10 -3.44 -7.12
C VAL A 142 0.34 -4.52 -6.14
N PHE A 143 1.42 -4.24 -5.41
CA PHE A 143 1.94 -5.09 -4.36
C PHE A 143 1.45 -4.58 -3.01
N HIS A 144 0.47 -5.30 -2.47
CA HIS A 144 -0.06 -5.15 -1.12
C HIS A 144 0.75 -5.94 -0.09
N GLY A 145 0.88 -5.48 1.15
CA GLY A 145 1.63 -6.22 2.18
C GLY A 145 3.13 -6.39 1.90
N GLY A 146 3.81 -5.34 1.42
CA GLY A 146 5.25 -5.42 1.09
C GLY A 146 6.19 -5.47 2.29
N SER A 147 5.73 -5.10 3.50
CA SER A 147 6.61 -5.02 4.67
C SER A 147 7.24 -6.38 5.03
N GLY A 148 8.56 -6.42 5.15
CA GLY A 148 9.32 -7.63 5.43
C GLY A 148 9.67 -8.50 4.22
N SER A 149 9.25 -8.16 3.00
CA SER A 149 9.71 -8.83 1.78
C SER A 149 11.18 -8.53 1.48
N SER A 150 11.86 -9.47 0.83
CA SER A 150 13.24 -9.34 0.39
C SER A 150 13.37 -8.46 -0.86
N GLN A 151 14.57 -7.92 -1.09
CA GLN A 151 14.89 -7.17 -2.31
C GLN A 151 14.65 -7.99 -3.59
N GLU A 152 14.93 -9.29 -3.56
CA GLU A 152 14.74 -10.17 -4.72
C GLU A 152 13.25 -10.35 -5.06
N GLU A 153 12.40 -10.46 -4.04
CA GLU A 153 10.95 -10.54 -4.21
C GLU A 153 10.39 -9.24 -4.81
N PHE A 154 10.85 -8.08 -4.33
CA PHE A 154 10.46 -6.80 -4.92
C PHE A 154 10.94 -6.65 -6.35
N ASN A 155 12.20 -6.98 -6.64
CA ASN A 155 12.74 -6.92 -8.01
C ASN A 155 11.91 -7.79 -8.95
N THR A 156 11.62 -9.03 -8.55
CA THR A 156 10.81 -9.95 -9.33
C THR A 156 9.41 -9.37 -9.58
N ALA A 157 8.76 -8.81 -8.56
CA ALA A 157 7.44 -8.21 -8.72
C ALA A 157 7.44 -7.01 -9.69
N ILE A 158 8.42 -6.11 -9.55
CA ILE A 158 8.58 -4.92 -10.39
C ILE A 158 8.87 -5.31 -11.85
N GLU A 159 9.75 -6.29 -12.07
CA GLU A 159 10.03 -6.86 -13.40
C GLU A 159 8.82 -7.55 -14.05
N ARG A 160 7.72 -7.75 -13.31
CA ARG A 160 6.45 -8.30 -13.79
C ARG A 160 5.32 -7.27 -13.82
N GLY A 161 5.65 -5.98 -13.77
CA GLY A 161 4.72 -4.88 -14.00
C GLY A 161 3.98 -4.40 -12.75
N VAL A 162 4.53 -4.66 -11.56
CA VAL A 162 4.13 -3.92 -10.37
C VAL A 162 4.58 -2.47 -10.49
N VAL A 163 3.65 -1.54 -10.27
CA VAL A 163 3.89 -0.09 -10.36
C VAL A 163 3.66 0.65 -9.04
N LYS A 164 3.09 -0.03 -8.04
CA LYS A 164 2.82 0.51 -6.71
C LYS A 164 3.06 -0.57 -5.67
N VAL A 165 3.77 -0.23 -4.60
CA VAL A 165 4.00 -1.08 -3.44
C VAL A 165 3.48 -0.35 -2.20
N ASN A 166 2.60 -0.99 -1.44
CA ASN A 166 2.11 -0.43 -0.19
C ASN A 166 3.14 -0.69 0.92
N ILE A 167 3.45 0.35 1.70
CA ILE A 167 4.26 0.24 2.93
C ILE A 167 3.53 0.96 4.04
N ASP A 168 3.31 0.25 5.15
CA ASP A 168 2.69 0.83 6.33
C ASP A 168 3.37 0.34 7.62
N THR A 169 3.35 -0.95 7.93
CA THR A 169 3.90 -1.45 9.20
C THR A 169 5.38 -1.07 9.42
N ASP A 170 6.20 -1.13 8.37
CA ASP A 170 7.60 -0.70 8.45
C ASP A 170 7.75 0.80 8.75
N THR A 171 6.91 1.65 8.16
CA THR A 171 6.97 3.10 8.38
C THR A 171 6.36 3.48 9.71
N GLN A 172 5.32 2.80 10.19
CA GLN A 172 4.80 2.93 11.55
C GLN A 172 5.89 2.62 12.58
N TYR A 173 6.58 1.48 12.43
CA TYR A 173 7.66 1.11 13.34
C TYR A 173 8.84 2.08 13.24
N ALA A 174 9.22 2.48 12.04
CA ALA A 174 10.26 3.49 11.83
C ALA A 174 9.91 4.83 12.49
N TYR A 175 8.66 5.28 12.40
CA TYR A 175 8.20 6.50 13.06
C TYR A 175 8.27 6.38 14.59
N LEU A 176 7.86 5.24 15.14
CA LEU A 176 7.96 4.94 16.57
C LEU A 176 9.41 4.97 17.07
N ILE A 177 10.38 4.45 16.30
CA ILE A 177 11.80 4.42 16.71
C ILE A 177 12.30 5.81 17.13
N GLY A 178 12.04 6.84 16.32
CA GLY A 178 12.53 8.20 16.60
C GLY A 178 11.96 8.78 17.89
N ILE A 179 10.65 8.60 18.11
CA ILE A 179 9.98 9.06 19.32
C ILE A 179 10.44 8.24 20.54
N ARG A 180 10.45 6.91 20.43
CA ARG A 180 10.88 5.99 21.48
C ARG A 180 12.29 6.32 21.96
N ASP A 181 13.23 6.44 21.03
CA ASP A 181 14.64 6.67 21.35
C ASP A 181 14.84 8.04 21.99
N TYR A 182 14.10 9.07 21.54
CA TYR A 182 14.11 10.38 22.17
C TYR A 182 13.60 10.31 23.62
N VAL A 183 12.43 9.70 23.84
CA VAL A 183 11.81 9.57 25.16
C VAL A 183 12.72 8.80 26.11
N LEU A 184 13.30 7.68 25.67
CA LEU A 184 14.21 6.90 26.51
C LEU A 184 15.47 7.70 26.88
N LYS A 185 16.02 8.48 25.96
CA LYS A 185 17.22 9.31 26.19
C LYS A 185 16.94 10.56 27.02
N LYS A 186 15.74 11.12 26.92
CA LYS A 186 15.35 12.39 27.56
C LYS A 186 14.34 12.22 28.68
N LYS A 187 14.09 10.99 29.13
CA LYS A 187 13.15 10.65 30.21
C LYS A 187 13.22 11.66 31.36
N ASP A 188 14.39 11.82 31.98
CA ASP A 188 14.55 12.67 33.17
C ASP A 188 14.41 14.18 32.88
N TYR A 189 14.43 14.58 31.60
CA TYR A 189 14.24 15.96 31.13
C TYR A 189 12.82 16.25 30.65
N ILE A 190 11.91 15.27 30.66
CA ILE A 190 10.51 15.43 30.20
C ILE A 190 9.47 15.03 31.26
N MET A 191 9.90 14.59 32.46
CA MET A 191 8.99 14.25 33.56
C MET A 191 8.38 15.45 34.28
N SER A 192 8.95 16.65 34.11
CA SER A 192 8.48 17.88 34.74
C SER A 192 8.74 19.09 33.84
N GLN A 193 8.05 20.20 34.08
CA GLN A 193 8.28 21.44 33.33
C GLN A 193 9.57 22.17 33.73
N VAL A 194 9.98 22.02 34.99
CA VAL A 194 11.21 22.58 35.60
C VAL A 194 11.83 21.51 36.50
N GLY A 195 13.16 21.47 36.55
CA GLY A 195 13.94 20.48 37.29
C GLY A 195 14.35 19.30 36.41
N ASN A 196 15.65 19.03 36.34
CA ASN A 196 16.22 17.91 35.59
C ASN A 196 17.61 17.54 36.17
N PRO A 197 18.32 16.53 35.62
CA PRO A 197 19.64 16.14 36.13
C PRO A 197 20.70 17.25 36.15
N ASP A 198 20.50 18.35 35.41
CA ASP A 198 21.41 19.50 35.38
C ASP A 198 21.06 20.56 36.46
N GLY A 199 19.98 20.36 37.24
CA GLY A 199 19.58 21.19 38.38
C GLY A 199 18.06 21.35 38.56
N GLU A 200 17.64 21.62 39.80
CA GLU A 200 16.21 21.72 40.19
C GLU A 200 15.47 22.91 39.55
N ASP A 201 16.16 24.01 39.23
CA ASP A 201 15.56 25.20 38.62
C ASP A 201 15.64 25.24 37.08
N LYS A 202 16.14 24.17 36.44
CA LYS A 202 16.37 24.17 34.98
C LYS A 202 15.06 23.96 34.20
N PRO A 203 14.74 24.80 33.21
CA PRO A 203 13.51 24.65 32.41
C PRO A 203 13.65 23.54 31.36
N ASN A 204 12.59 22.75 31.21
CA ASN A 204 12.56 21.59 30.32
C ASN A 204 11.84 21.82 28.99
N LYS A 205 11.32 23.03 28.75
CA LYS A 205 10.54 23.36 27.53
C LYS A 205 11.20 22.90 26.24
N LYS A 206 12.52 23.04 26.12
CA LYS A 206 13.27 22.62 24.92
C LYS A 206 13.32 21.10 24.69
N TYR A 207 12.93 20.30 25.68
CA TYR A 207 12.93 18.84 25.60
C TYR A 207 11.53 18.26 25.39
N PHE A 208 10.51 18.80 26.08
CA PHE A 208 9.14 18.27 25.96
C PHE A 208 8.33 18.89 24.82
N ASP A 209 8.82 19.97 24.18
CA ASP A 209 8.16 20.57 23.02
C ASP A 209 7.91 19.52 21.94
N PRO A 210 6.64 19.26 21.56
CA PRO A 210 6.29 18.24 20.58
C PRO A 210 7.06 18.34 19.28
N ARG A 211 7.38 19.56 18.84
CA ARG A 211 8.12 19.80 17.60
C ARG A 211 9.52 19.19 17.61
N VAL A 212 10.08 18.90 18.78
CA VAL A 212 11.42 18.30 18.91
C VAL A 212 11.34 16.79 18.73
N TRP A 213 10.49 16.10 19.50
CA TRP A 213 10.45 14.63 19.48
C TRP A 213 9.57 14.06 18.37
N VAL A 214 8.52 14.77 17.93
CA VAL A 214 7.76 14.42 16.70
C VAL A 214 8.70 14.46 15.49
N ARG A 215 9.59 15.46 15.44
CA ARG A 215 10.59 15.59 14.37
C ARG A 215 11.56 14.41 14.33
N GLU A 216 11.88 13.80 15.47
CA GLU A 216 12.70 12.58 15.46
C GLU A 216 11.97 11.40 14.80
N GLY A 217 10.66 11.24 15.06
CA GLY A 217 9.82 10.26 14.35
C GLY A 217 9.75 10.52 12.85
N GLU A 218 9.58 11.77 12.43
CA GLU A 218 9.59 12.14 11.00
C GLU A 218 10.93 11.79 10.34
N LYS A 219 12.07 12.03 11.01
CA LYS A 219 13.40 11.70 10.48
C LYS A 219 13.58 10.20 10.27
N THR A 220 13.19 9.39 11.25
CA THR A 220 13.37 7.92 11.16
C THR A 220 12.40 7.30 10.16
N MET A 221 11.15 7.78 10.09
CA MET A 221 10.21 7.40 9.02
C MET A 221 10.73 7.80 7.63
N SER A 222 11.25 9.02 7.47
CA SER A 222 11.81 9.49 6.20
C SER A 222 13.02 8.66 5.76
N ALA A 223 13.87 8.23 6.70
CA ALA A 223 14.98 7.34 6.41
C ALA A 223 14.51 5.97 5.89
N ARG A 224 13.45 5.40 6.50
CA ARG A 224 12.82 4.15 6.02
C ARG A 224 12.19 4.32 4.64
N ILE A 225 11.50 5.43 4.38
CA ILE A 225 10.96 5.73 3.05
C ILE A 225 12.09 5.80 2.02
N LYS A 226 13.21 6.46 2.34
CA LYS A 226 14.35 6.56 1.44
C LYS A 226 14.90 5.18 1.05
N GLU A 227 15.06 4.29 2.03
CA GLU A 227 15.44 2.90 1.77
C GLU A 227 14.45 2.23 0.82
N SER A 228 13.14 2.37 1.03
CA SER A 228 12.13 1.83 0.12
C SER A 228 12.22 2.41 -1.29
N LEU A 229 12.49 3.71 -1.43
CA LEU A 229 12.68 4.33 -2.75
C LEU A 229 13.89 3.73 -3.50
N GLU A 230 14.96 3.42 -2.77
CA GLU A 230 16.15 2.74 -3.30
C GLU A 230 15.82 1.29 -3.70
N ILE A 231 15.14 0.54 -2.83
CA ILE A 231 14.69 -0.85 -3.08
C ILE A 231 13.79 -0.93 -4.32
N PHE A 232 12.90 0.05 -4.52
CA PHE A 232 11.93 0.08 -5.61
C PHE A 232 12.45 0.74 -6.89
N HIS A 233 13.73 1.11 -6.94
CA HIS A 233 14.37 1.73 -8.10
C HIS A 233 13.71 3.03 -8.57
N THR A 234 13.08 3.79 -7.66
CA THR A 234 12.32 5.01 -7.99
C THR A 234 13.04 6.32 -7.64
N VAL A 235 14.28 6.22 -7.13
CA VAL A 235 15.11 7.39 -6.85
C VAL A 235 15.40 8.18 -8.13
N ASN A 236 15.12 9.49 -8.09
CA ASN A 236 15.38 10.46 -9.18
C ASN A 236 14.68 10.14 -10.52
N GLN A 237 13.46 9.60 -10.49
CA GLN A 237 12.68 9.25 -11.70
C GLN A 237 11.66 10.32 -12.14
N ILE A 238 11.65 11.51 -11.52
CA ILE A 238 10.74 12.64 -11.84
C ILE A 238 11.56 13.92 -12.02
#